data_AF-A0A1R3VIB6-F1
#
_entry.id   AF-A0A1R3VIB6-F1
#
_cell.length_a   1.000
_cell.length_b   1.000
_cell.length_c   1.000
_cell.angle_alpha   90.00
_cell.angle_beta   90.00
_cell.angle_gamma   90.00
#
_symmetry.space_group_name_H-M   'P 1'
#
loop_
_entity.id
_entity.type
_entity.pdbx_description
1 polymer ?
#
loop_
_entity_poly.entity_id
_entity_poly.type
_entity_poly.pdbx_seq_one_letter_code
_entity_poly.pdbx_strand_id
1 'polypeptide(L)'
;MAAGPFSVFERMVAWRYLRSRRKETVISVIASISFLGIMLGVATLIVVMAVMNGFRAELLTRILGVNGHLIVQPLDMPLEDYAQVAGRINGVPGVQYAIPLIDGQVLAQGNVGGGSGALVRGIRGEDLGKISIVANNIKQGSIAGFDTGEGVAIGSRMADNLGLVLGDTITLIAPDGDVTPLGTTPRMKGYPVTAIFEVGMSEYDSSIVYMPFSEAQLYFNMDGRAQAIEIYVDNPDNVDALKPKVEEASQRPITMVDWRERNRTFFDALQVERNVMFMILTLIVLVAALNIISGLIMLVKDKGHDIAILRTMGATRGAILRIFLMTGAAIGVVGTLAGVLLGVIICLNVERIRQFFSWLAGERLFNPELYFLSQLPARMDASETISVVLMALVLSFLATLFPAWRAARLDPVEALRYE
;
A
#
# COMPACT_ATOMS: atom_id res chain seq x y z
N MET A 1 52.30 -22.02 -16.05
CA MET A 1 51.62 -21.01 -15.21
C MET A 1 50.22 -21.51 -14.89
N ALA A 2 49.91 -21.77 -13.62
CA ALA A 2 48.53 -22.03 -13.22
C ALA A 2 47.71 -20.78 -13.55
N ALA A 3 46.63 -20.93 -14.31
CA ALA A 3 45.75 -19.80 -14.60
C ALA A 3 45.19 -19.24 -13.29
N GLY A 4 45.09 -17.91 -13.18
CA GLY A 4 44.55 -17.23 -12.01
C GLY A 4 43.10 -17.65 -11.69
N PRO A 5 42.58 -17.30 -10.51
CA PRO A 5 41.20 -17.60 -10.15
C PRO A 5 40.22 -16.99 -11.18
N PHE A 6 39.15 -17.70 -11.51
CA PHE A 6 38.14 -17.32 -12.50
C PHE A 6 38.67 -17.22 -13.94
N SER A 7 39.64 -18.06 -14.29
CA SER A 7 40.28 -18.10 -15.61
C SER A 7 39.33 -18.44 -16.76
N VAL A 8 39.78 -18.16 -18.00
CA VAL A 8 39.05 -18.50 -19.24
C VAL A 8 38.68 -19.99 -19.28
N PHE A 9 39.56 -20.87 -18.80
CA PHE A 9 39.29 -22.30 -18.69
C PHE A 9 38.07 -22.58 -17.77
N GLU A 10 38.07 -22.02 -16.56
CA GLU A 10 37.00 -22.23 -15.59
C GLU A 10 35.64 -21.72 -16.11
N ARG A 11 35.63 -20.55 -16.74
CA ARG A 11 34.43 -19.97 -17.38
C ARG A 11 33.93 -20.83 -18.55
N MET A 12 34.85 -21.31 -19.38
CA MET A 12 34.51 -22.15 -20.53
C MET A 12 33.89 -23.48 -20.08
N VAL A 13 34.44 -24.12 -19.04
CA VAL A 13 33.89 -25.37 -18.49
C VAL A 13 32.53 -25.12 -17.85
N ALA A 14 32.38 -24.08 -17.02
CA ALA A 14 31.10 -23.72 -16.41
C ALA A 14 30.00 -23.50 -17.47
N TRP A 15 30.30 -22.74 -18.53
CA TRP A 15 29.35 -22.51 -19.63
C TRP A 15 28.99 -23.77 -20.40
N ARG A 16 29.96 -24.69 -20.59
CA ARG A 16 29.69 -25.99 -21.22
C ARG A 16 28.81 -26.89 -20.35
N TYR A 17 28.96 -26.83 -19.03
CA TYR A 17 28.07 -27.56 -18.12
C TYR A 17 26.64 -27.02 -18.12
N LEU A 18 26.44 -25.73 -18.40
CA LEU A 18 25.11 -25.14 -18.59
C LEU A 18 24.49 -25.47 -19.96
N ARG A 19 25.31 -25.61 -21.00
CA ARG A 19 24.85 -25.79 -22.39
C ARG A 19 24.85 -27.28 -22.79
N SER A 20 23.70 -27.94 -22.64
CA SER A 20 23.55 -29.38 -22.93
C SER A 20 23.70 -29.73 -24.42
N ARG A 21 24.38 -30.86 -24.70
CA ARG A 21 24.31 -31.63 -25.96
C ARG A 21 23.30 -32.77 -25.79
N ARG A 22 22.62 -33.15 -26.88
CA ARG A 22 21.49 -34.12 -26.98
C ARG A 22 21.63 -35.49 -26.26
N LYS A 23 22.78 -35.86 -25.69
CA LYS A 23 22.97 -37.11 -24.92
C LYS A 23 22.76 -36.95 -23.40
N GLU A 24 22.65 -35.73 -22.88
CA GLU A 24 22.50 -35.47 -21.43
C GLU A 24 21.24 -34.63 -21.12
N THR A 25 20.08 -35.21 -21.41
CA THR A 25 18.77 -34.57 -21.24
C THR A 25 18.43 -34.28 -19.78
N VAL A 26 18.85 -35.16 -18.85
CA VAL A 26 18.53 -35.06 -17.41
C VAL A 26 19.13 -33.79 -16.78
N ILE A 27 20.39 -33.48 -17.09
CA ILE A 27 21.10 -32.30 -16.58
C ILE A 27 20.43 -30.99 -17.05
N SER A 28 20.01 -30.94 -18.32
CA SER A 28 19.34 -29.76 -18.88
C SER A 28 17.98 -29.51 -18.22
N VAL A 29 17.25 -30.58 -17.89
CA VAL A 29 15.93 -30.49 -17.24
C VAL A 29 16.09 -29.92 -15.82
N ILE A 30 17.09 -30.38 -15.07
CA ILE A 30 17.34 -29.91 -13.71
C ILE A 30 17.72 -28.43 -13.69
N ALA A 31 18.66 -28.02 -14.55
CA ALA A 31 19.03 -26.61 -14.66
C ALA A 31 17.83 -25.74 -15.07
N SER A 32 16.95 -26.24 -15.94
CA SER A 32 15.72 -25.54 -16.34
C SER A 32 14.72 -25.43 -15.19
N ILE A 33 14.55 -26.49 -14.37
CA ILE A 33 13.66 -26.46 -13.20
C ILE A 33 14.19 -25.48 -12.15
N SER A 34 15.49 -25.48 -11.86
CA SER A 34 16.08 -24.50 -10.94
C SER A 34 15.95 -23.07 -11.47
N PHE A 35 16.21 -22.86 -12.76
CA PHE A 35 16.00 -21.57 -13.42
C PHE A 35 14.55 -21.09 -13.33
N LEU A 36 13.58 -21.95 -13.68
CA LEU A 36 12.15 -21.64 -13.61
C LEU A 36 11.70 -21.35 -12.16
N GLY A 37 12.21 -22.10 -11.18
CA GLY A 37 11.93 -21.88 -9.78
C GLY A 37 12.37 -20.50 -9.30
N ILE A 38 13.59 -20.07 -9.65
CA ILE A 38 14.09 -18.73 -9.30
C ILE A 38 13.31 -17.65 -10.07
N MET A 39 13.10 -17.85 -11.37
CA MET A 39 12.38 -16.91 -12.23
C MET A 39 10.97 -16.65 -11.69
N LEU A 40 10.20 -17.70 -11.44
CA LEU A 40 8.84 -17.59 -10.90
C LEU A 40 8.83 -17.06 -9.48
N GLY A 41 9.78 -17.47 -8.63
CA GLY A 41 9.92 -16.94 -7.28
C GLY A 41 10.12 -15.42 -7.30
N VAL A 42 11.13 -14.93 -8.01
CA VAL A 42 11.43 -13.49 -8.13
C VAL A 42 10.28 -12.71 -8.78
N ALA A 43 9.68 -13.23 -9.86
CA ALA A 43 8.54 -12.58 -10.50
C ALA A 43 7.35 -12.44 -9.54
N THR A 44 7.03 -13.51 -8.80
CA THR A 44 5.92 -13.51 -7.83
C THR A 44 6.16 -12.50 -6.71
N LEU A 45 7.39 -12.44 -6.18
CA LEU A 45 7.76 -11.46 -5.14
C LEU A 45 7.53 -10.02 -5.58
N ILE A 46 7.98 -9.69 -6.80
CA ILE A 46 7.85 -8.34 -7.37
C ILE A 46 6.37 -8.00 -7.57
N VAL A 47 5.60 -8.92 -8.16
CA VAL A 47 4.18 -8.71 -8.44
C VAL A 47 3.40 -8.50 -7.15
N VAL A 48 3.60 -9.37 -6.16
CA VAL A 48 2.88 -9.31 -4.89
C VAL A 48 3.17 -7.99 -4.16
N MET A 49 4.43 -7.59 -4.04
CA MET A 49 4.74 -6.31 -3.37
C MET A 49 4.24 -5.11 -4.16
N ALA A 50 4.35 -5.12 -5.49
CA ALA A 50 3.85 -4.01 -6.30
C ALA A 50 2.34 -3.83 -6.16
N VAL A 51 1.57 -4.92 -6.14
CA VAL A 51 0.13 -4.88 -5.92
C VAL A 51 -0.19 -4.37 -4.51
N MET A 52 0.50 -4.87 -3.49
CA MET A 52 0.27 -4.43 -2.10
C MET A 52 0.62 -2.96 -1.89
N ASN A 53 1.71 -2.47 -2.47
CA ASN A 53 2.08 -1.05 -2.44
C ASN A 53 1.07 -0.19 -3.20
N GLY A 54 0.58 -0.68 -4.35
CA GLY A 54 -0.50 -0.02 -5.08
C GLY A 54 -1.76 0.11 -4.23
N PHE A 55 -2.16 -0.98 -3.58
CA PHE A 55 -3.34 -1.03 -2.72
C PHE A 55 -3.21 -0.06 -1.55
N ARG A 56 -2.08 -0.10 -0.84
CA ARG A 56 -1.76 0.81 0.27
C ARG A 56 -1.79 2.27 -0.18
N ALA A 57 -1.16 2.59 -1.30
CA ALA A 57 -1.10 3.97 -1.78
C ALA A 57 -2.48 4.52 -2.14
N GLU A 58 -3.33 3.73 -2.78
CA GLU A 58 -4.68 4.14 -3.14
C GLU A 58 -5.57 4.29 -1.90
N LEU A 59 -5.47 3.36 -0.93
CA LEU A 59 -6.15 3.48 0.35
C LEU A 59 -5.73 4.73 1.14
N LEU A 60 -4.42 4.98 1.25
CA LEU A 60 -3.90 6.16 1.94
C LEU A 60 -4.35 7.44 1.25
N THR A 61 -4.30 7.49 -0.09
CA THR A 61 -4.75 8.66 -0.86
C THR A 61 -6.22 8.98 -0.57
N ARG A 62 -7.07 7.96 -0.45
CA ARG A 62 -8.49 8.14 -0.14
C ARG A 62 -8.74 8.57 1.30
N ILE A 63 -8.04 7.97 2.27
CA ILE A 63 -8.16 8.32 3.70
C ILE A 63 -7.69 9.77 3.95
N LEU A 64 -6.54 10.15 3.37
CA LEU A 64 -5.91 11.45 3.54
C LEU A 64 -6.50 12.53 2.62
N GLY A 65 -7.18 12.15 1.54
CA GLY A 65 -7.80 13.11 0.64
C GLY A 65 -9.05 13.77 1.22
N VAL A 66 -9.74 13.09 2.14
CA VAL A 66 -11.02 13.59 2.72
C VAL A 66 -10.88 14.12 4.14
N ASN A 67 -9.87 13.69 4.88
CA ASN A 67 -9.57 14.20 6.22
C ASN A 67 -8.24 14.95 6.21
N GLY A 68 -8.09 15.89 7.12
CA GLY A 68 -6.79 16.49 7.38
C GLY A 68 -5.83 15.51 8.03
N HIS A 69 -4.55 15.83 7.89
CA HIS A 69 -3.46 14.98 8.33
C HIS A 69 -3.16 15.14 9.82
N LEU A 70 -3.52 16.29 10.39
CA LEU A 70 -3.39 16.63 11.80
C LEU A 70 -4.68 17.30 12.28
N ILE A 71 -5.15 16.91 13.47
CA ILE A 71 -6.28 17.53 14.14
C ILE A 71 -5.78 18.14 15.43
N VAL A 72 -6.01 19.43 15.59
CA VAL A 72 -5.70 20.20 16.79
C VAL A 72 -6.97 20.36 17.60
N GLN A 73 -6.94 19.92 18.85
CA GLN A 73 -8.02 20.12 19.82
C GLN A 73 -7.49 20.92 21.02
N PRO A 74 -8.30 21.81 21.60
CA PRO A 74 -7.93 22.49 22.84
C PRO A 74 -7.84 21.50 24.01
N LEU A 75 -6.87 21.68 24.90
CA LEU A 75 -6.70 20.81 26.08
C LEU A 75 -7.48 21.30 27.31
N ASP A 76 -7.66 22.61 27.42
CA ASP A 76 -7.97 23.30 28.66
C ASP A 76 -9.10 24.31 28.49
N MET A 77 -8.95 25.30 27.61
CA MET A 77 -10.01 26.31 27.35
C MET A 77 -10.69 26.09 26.00
N PRO A 78 -11.99 26.41 25.84
CA PRO A 78 -12.68 26.36 24.55
C PRO A 78 -11.94 27.14 23.46
N LEU A 79 -12.10 26.71 22.21
CA LEU A 79 -11.42 27.29 21.06
C LEU A 79 -12.25 28.44 20.47
N GLU A 80 -12.34 29.56 21.19
CA GLU A 80 -13.08 30.77 20.79
C GLU A 80 -12.28 31.66 19.82
N ASP A 81 -10.96 31.67 19.95
CA ASP A 81 -9.97 32.31 19.09
C ASP A 81 -9.57 31.44 17.88
N TYR A 82 -10.41 30.48 17.49
CA TYR A 82 -10.16 29.50 16.42
C TYR A 82 -9.66 30.15 15.12
N ALA A 83 -10.20 31.30 14.74
CA ALA A 83 -9.80 32.02 13.52
C ALA A 83 -8.35 32.54 13.60
N GLN A 84 -7.92 33.01 14.79
CA GLN A 84 -6.58 33.51 15.01
C GLN A 84 -5.57 32.36 15.07
N VAL A 85 -5.93 31.28 15.77
CA VAL A 85 -5.13 30.05 15.85
C VAL A 85 -4.93 29.44 14.46
N ALA A 86 -6.02 29.26 13.69
CA ALA A 86 -5.94 28.76 12.32
C ALA A 86 -5.09 29.67 11.42
N GLY A 87 -5.22 30.99 11.56
CA GLY A 87 -4.40 31.97 10.85
C GLY A 87 -2.90 31.82 11.13
N ARG A 88 -2.51 31.61 12.39
CA ARG A 88 -1.10 31.36 12.77
C ARG A 88 -0.60 30.02 12.23
N ILE A 89 -1.40 28.96 12.33
CA ILE A 89 -1.04 27.63 11.84
C ILE A 89 -0.88 27.62 10.31
N ASN A 90 -1.73 28.35 9.58
CA ASN A 90 -1.59 28.55 8.13
C ASN A 90 -0.24 29.20 7.73
N GLY A 91 0.40 29.94 8.63
CA GLY A 91 1.71 30.55 8.40
C GLY A 91 2.89 29.59 8.56
N VAL A 92 2.67 28.36 9.06
CA VAL A 92 3.74 27.39 9.31
C VAL A 92 4.20 26.75 7.99
N PRO A 93 5.51 26.81 7.65
CA PRO A 93 6.02 26.17 6.43
C PRO A 93 5.73 24.66 6.40
N GLY A 94 5.07 24.21 5.34
CA GLY A 94 4.63 22.83 5.14
C GLY A 94 3.15 22.57 5.47
N VAL A 95 2.44 23.55 6.03
CA VAL A 95 0.98 23.55 6.16
C VAL A 95 0.37 24.17 4.89
N GLN A 96 -0.56 23.47 4.27
CA GLN A 96 -1.34 24.01 3.14
C GLN A 96 -2.51 24.84 3.66
N TYR A 97 -3.34 24.25 4.52
CA TYR A 97 -4.54 24.88 5.06
C TYR A 97 -4.83 24.37 6.48
N ALA A 98 -5.29 25.25 7.35
CA ALA A 98 -5.79 24.97 8.68
C ALA A 98 -7.24 25.46 8.75
N ILE A 99 -8.15 24.50 8.93
CA ILE A 99 -9.59 24.69 8.79
C ILE A 99 -10.25 24.45 10.16
N PRO A 100 -10.86 25.48 10.77
CA PRO A 100 -11.71 25.30 11.94
C PRO A 100 -12.93 24.45 11.59
N LEU A 101 -13.29 23.50 12.45
CA LEU A 101 -14.40 22.59 12.22
C LEU A 101 -15.23 22.31 13.47
N ILE A 102 -16.45 21.85 13.23
CA ILE A 102 -17.35 21.28 14.24
C ILE A 102 -17.85 19.95 13.69
N ASP A 103 -17.61 18.86 14.41
CA ASP A 103 -18.03 17.51 14.04
C ASP A 103 -19.06 17.01 15.06
N GLY A 104 -20.28 16.71 14.59
CA GLY A 104 -21.35 16.21 15.45
C GLY A 104 -22.07 15.02 14.85
N GLN A 105 -22.29 13.97 15.66
CA GLN A 105 -23.05 12.81 15.25
C GLN A 105 -24.56 13.07 15.38
N VAL A 106 -25.30 12.76 14.32
CA VAL A 106 -26.75 12.95 14.25
C VAL A 106 -27.41 11.73 13.61
N LEU A 107 -28.71 11.60 13.81
CA LEU A 107 -29.55 10.76 12.97
C LEU A 107 -30.14 11.61 11.84
N ALA A 108 -29.89 11.21 10.61
CA ALA A 108 -30.40 11.83 9.40
C ALA A 108 -31.63 11.08 8.89
N GLN A 109 -32.71 11.81 8.62
CA GLN A 109 -33.96 11.26 8.11
C GLN A 109 -34.38 12.00 6.84
N GLY A 110 -34.82 11.25 5.82
CA GLY A 110 -35.37 11.81 4.59
C GLY A 110 -36.80 11.34 4.32
N ASN A 111 -37.17 11.33 3.04
CA ASN A 111 -38.52 10.98 2.59
C ASN A 111 -38.80 9.47 2.68
N VAL A 112 -37.75 8.65 2.59
CA VAL A 112 -37.83 7.19 2.57
C VAL A 112 -36.79 6.61 3.53
N GLY A 113 -37.08 5.45 4.13
CA GLY A 113 -36.17 4.73 5.03
C GLY A 113 -36.31 5.10 6.51
N GLY A 114 -35.75 4.27 7.39
CA GLY A 114 -35.86 4.40 8.86
C GLY A 114 -34.90 5.40 9.50
N GLY A 115 -34.29 6.27 8.71
CA GLY A 115 -33.18 7.13 9.13
C GLY A 115 -31.82 6.41 9.11
N SER A 116 -30.74 7.18 8.96
CA SER A 116 -29.36 6.71 8.93
C SER A 116 -28.52 7.52 9.93
N GLY A 117 -27.52 6.89 10.55
CA GLY A 117 -26.50 7.63 11.27
C GLY A 117 -25.71 8.52 10.31
N ALA A 118 -25.44 9.76 10.70
CA ALA A 118 -24.68 10.71 9.92
C ALA A 118 -23.72 11.52 10.80
N LEU A 119 -22.61 11.95 10.21
CA LEU A 119 -21.66 12.88 10.78
C LEU A 119 -21.82 14.23 10.09
N VAL A 120 -22.28 15.22 10.83
CA VAL A 120 -22.32 16.61 10.38
C VAL A 120 -20.95 17.23 10.56
N ARG A 121 -20.39 17.76 9.48
CA ARG A 121 -19.15 18.53 9.47
C ARG A 121 -19.47 19.99 9.18
N GLY A 122 -19.41 20.81 10.22
CA GLY A 122 -19.51 22.26 10.16
C GLY A 122 -18.22 22.86 9.60
N ILE A 123 -18.30 23.45 8.41
CA ILE A 123 -17.15 24.01 7.69
C ILE A 123 -17.57 25.29 6.96
N ARG A 124 -16.62 26.22 6.77
CA ARG A 124 -16.87 27.42 5.96
C ARG A 124 -16.88 27.07 4.48
N GLY A 125 -17.68 27.76 3.68
CA GLY A 125 -17.75 27.57 2.23
C GLY A 125 -16.39 27.76 1.54
N GLU A 126 -15.61 28.75 2.00
CA GLU A 126 -14.24 28.98 1.51
C GLU A 126 -13.30 27.79 1.76
N ASP A 127 -13.50 27.08 2.88
CA ASP A 127 -12.67 25.95 3.29
C ASP A 127 -13.13 24.65 2.64
N LEU A 128 -14.45 24.46 2.48
CA LEU A 128 -15.02 23.37 1.71
C LEU A 128 -14.54 23.40 0.24
N GLY A 129 -14.41 24.59 -0.34
CA GLY A 129 -13.86 24.78 -1.68
C GLY A 129 -12.38 24.36 -1.81
N LYS A 130 -11.62 24.35 -0.72
CA LYS A 130 -10.21 23.90 -0.70
C LYS A 130 -10.10 22.37 -0.66
N ILE A 131 -11.14 21.67 -0.18
CA ILE A 131 -11.20 20.20 -0.15
C ILE A 131 -11.57 19.70 -1.55
N SER A 132 -10.56 19.59 -2.41
CA SER A 132 -10.74 19.30 -3.84
C SER A 132 -11.48 18.00 -4.12
N ILE A 133 -11.38 16.98 -3.26
CA ILE A 133 -12.07 15.71 -3.46
C ILE A 133 -13.60 15.86 -3.36
N VAL A 134 -14.08 16.82 -2.57
CA VAL A 134 -15.52 17.13 -2.44
C VAL A 134 -15.91 18.18 -3.48
N ALA A 135 -15.21 19.31 -3.52
CA ALA A 135 -15.57 20.46 -4.36
C ALA A 135 -15.59 20.12 -5.87
N ASN A 136 -14.67 19.28 -6.35
CA ASN A 136 -14.62 18.89 -7.76
C ASN A 136 -15.57 17.74 -8.13
N ASN A 137 -16.18 17.07 -7.14
CA ASN A 137 -17.05 15.91 -7.36
C ASN A 137 -18.50 16.15 -6.92
N ILE A 138 -18.98 17.39 -7.02
CA ILE A 138 -20.40 17.72 -6.88
C ILE A 138 -21.15 17.18 -8.11
N LYS A 139 -22.12 16.30 -7.88
CA LYS A 139 -22.94 15.68 -8.94
C LYS A 139 -24.21 16.47 -9.24
N GLN A 140 -24.80 17.07 -8.22
CA GLN A 140 -26.00 17.91 -8.34
C GLN A 140 -25.87 19.13 -7.43
N GLY A 141 -26.36 20.29 -7.89
CA GLY A 141 -26.35 21.53 -7.10
C GLY A 141 -25.05 22.31 -7.18
N SER A 142 -24.79 23.10 -6.14
CA SER A 142 -23.58 23.92 -6.03
C SER A 142 -23.25 24.25 -4.58
N ILE A 143 -21.96 24.37 -4.28
CA ILE A 143 -21.46 24.94 -3.02
C ILE A 143 -21.27 26.47 -3.11
N ALA A 144 -21.64 27.11 -4.23
CA ALA A 144 -21.59 28.56 -4.34
C ALA A 144 -22.60 29.18 -3.37
N GLY A 145 -22.13 30.11 -2.51
CA GLY A 145 -22.96 30.71 -1.48
C GLY A 145 -23.30 29.78 -0.31
N PHE A 146 -22.52 28.70 -0.11
CA PHE A 146 -22.72 27.71 0.97
C PHE A 146 -22.94 28.37 2.34
N ASP A 147 -22.13 29.36 2.72
CA ASP A 147 -22.25 30.03 4.04
C ASP A 147 -23.53 30.85 4.21
N THR A 148 -24.10 31.33 3.11
CA THR A 148 -25.34 32.13 3.10
C THR A 148 -26.59 31.30 2.83
N GLY A 149 -26.43 30.09 2.32
CA GLY A 149 -27.52 29.16 2.07
C GLY A 149 -27.91 28.47 3.37
N GLU A 150 -29.20 28.41 3.68
CA GLU A 150 -29.72 27.65 4.83
C GLU A 150 -29.65 26.13 4.62
N GLY A 151 -28.93 25.67 3.60
CA GLY A 151 -28.93 24.28 3.18
C GLY A 151 -27.65 23.52 3.50
N VAL A 152 -27.71 22.22 3.29
CA VAL A 152 -26.60 21.29 3.52
C VAL A 152 -26.18 20.58 2.25
N ALA A 153 -24.93 20.12 2.22
CA ALA A 153 -24.44 19.24 1.17
C ALA A 153 -24.32 17.80 1.70
N ILE A 154 -24.86 16.84 0.96
CA ILE A 154 -24.92 15.42 1.37
C ILE A 154 -24.23 14.52 0.35
N GLY A 155 -23.79 13.34 0.80
CA GLY A 155 -23.25 12.33 -0.11
C GLY A 155 -24.33 11.68 -0.98
N SER A 156 -23.96 11.23 -2.18
CA SER A 156 -24.88 10.62 -3.16
C SER A 156 -25.59 9.38 -2.62
N ARG A 157 -24.88 8.50 -1.92
CA ARG A 157 -25.49 7.29 -1.34
C ARG A 157 -26.45 7.61 -0.20
N MET A 158 -26.16 8.65 0.60
CA MET A 158 -27.09 9.11 1.61
C MET A 158 -28.38 9.62 0.96
N ALA A 159 -28.25 10.41 -0.12
CA ALA A 159 -29.40 10.90 -0.87
C ALA A 159 -30.25 9.73 -1.41
N ASP A 160 -29.61 8.73 -2.02
CA ASP A 160 -30.28 7.54 -2.55
C ASP A 160 -30.97 6.72 -1.45
N ASN A 161 -30.28 6.47 -0.33
CA ASN A 161 -30.80 5.67 0.79
C ASN A 161 -31.98 6.34 1.50
N LEU A 162 -31.97 7.68 1.58
CA LEU A 162 -33.00 8.47 2.23
C LEU A 162 -34.11 8.96 1.27
N GLY A 163 -34.00 8.63 -0.02
CA GLY A 163 -34.93 9.06 -1.07
C GLY A 163 -35.00 10.59 -1.22
N LEU A 164 -33.85 11.26 -1.11
CA LEU A 164 -33.71 12.71 -1.20
C LEU A 164 -33.17 13.11 -2.56
N VAL A 165 -33.75 14.15 -3.15
CA VAL A 165 -33.20 14.86 -4.32
C VAL A 165 -32.81 16.30 -3.97
N LEU A 166 -32.17 17.00 -4.90
CA LEU A 166 -31.83 18.40 -4.70
C LEU A 166 -33.08 19.24 -4.38
N GLY A 167 -33.01 20.06 -3.33
CA GLY A 167 -34.10 20.90 -2.84
C GLY A 167 -35.01 20.22 -1.81
N ASP A 168 -34.93 18.90 -1.65
CA ASP A 168 -35.65 18.21 -0.58
C ASP A 168 -35.10 18.57 0.80
N THR A 169 -35.90 18.31 1.83
CA THR A 169 -35.50 18.59 3.21
C THR A 169 -34.98 17.33 3.89
N ILE A 170 -33.74 17.38 4.36
CA ILE A 170 -33.17 16.37 5.27
C ILE A 170 -33.38 16.82 6.71
N THR A 171 -33.96 15.95 7.54
CA THR A 171 -34.14 16.22 8.97
C THR A 171 -32.97 15.64 9.74
N LEU A 172 -32.24 16.48 10.45
CA LEU A 172 -31.15 16.07 11.33
C LEU A 172 -31.65 16.06 12.77
N ILE A 173 -31.29 15.01 13.50
CA ILE A 173 -31.69 14.76 14.88
C ILE A 173 -30.43 14.57 15.72
N ALA A 174 -30.10 15.56 16.56
CA ALA A 174 -29.00 15.49 17.50
C ALA A 174 -29.50 15.07 18.90
N PRO A 175 -28.82 14.15 19.59
CA PRO A 175 -29.21 13.71 20.94
C PRO A 175 -29.10 14.85 21.98
N ASP A 176 -28.07 15.70 21.83
CA ASP A 176 -27.76 16.79 22.77
C ASP A 176 -28.48 18.09 22.39
N GLY A 177 -29.81 18.12 22.59
CA GLY A 177 -30.61 19.33 22.44
C GLY A 177 -30.76 20.12 23.74
N ASP A 178 -31.90 20.80 23.90
CA ASP A 178 -32.09 21.72 25.02
C ASP A 178 -32.32 20.98 26.35
N VAL A 179 -31.70 21.50 27.41
CA VAL A 179 -31.85 20.97 28.76
C VAL A 179 -33.16 21.50 29.35
N THR A 180 -34.12 20.60 29.59
CA THR A 180 -35.41 20.91 30.23
C THR A 180 -35.49 20.27 31.62
N PRO A 181 -36.40 20.72 32.52
CA PRO A 181 -36.61 20.07 33.82
C PRO A 181 -37.02 18.60 33.75
N LEU A 182 -37.46 18.11 32.58
CA LEU A 182 -37.86 16.72 32.33
C LEU A 182 -36.75 15.90 31.62
N GLY A 183 -35.58 16.49 31.35
CA GLY A 183 -34.46 15.86 30.64
C GLY A 183 -34.00 16.65 29.42
N THR A 184 -33.00 16.15 28.72
CA THR A 184 -32.51 16.68 27.44
C THR A 184 -33.42 16.22 26.32
N THR A 185 -34.08 17.16 25.64
CA THR A 185 -34.89 16.83 24.46
C THR A 185 -34.01 16.81 23.22
N PRO A 186 -34.11 15.80 22.33
CA PRO A 186 -33.37 15.78 21.08
C PRO A 186 -33.66 17.01 20.23
N ARG A 187 -32.62 17.60 19.63
CA ARG A 187 -32.78 18.72 18.70
C ARG A 187 -33.06 18.17 17.32
N MET A 188 -34.17 18.60 16.72
CA MET A 188 -34.58 18.19 15.38
C MET A 188 -34.73 19.42 14.50
N LYS A 189 -33.99 19.49 13.39
CA LYS A 189 -34.11 20.59 12.41
C LYS A 189 -34.00 20.06 10.99
N GLY A 190 -34.89 20.54 10.13
CA GLY A 190 -34.88 20.26 8.70
C GLY A 190 -34.01 21.26 7.95
N TYR A 191 -33.22 20.78 7.00
CA TYR A 191 -32.39 21.60 6.12
C TYR A 191 -32.64 21.23 4.65
N PRO A 192 -32.74 22.19 3.73
CA PRO A 192 -32.79 21.90 2.31
C PRO A 192 -31.45 21.35 1.81
N VAL A 193 -31.49 20.34 0.95
CA VAL A 193 -30.32 19.77 0.28
C VAL A 193 -29.92 20.68 -0.90
N THR A 194 -28.77 21.34 -0.78
CA THR A 194 -28.29 22.32 -1.79
C THR A 194 -27.21 21.77 -2.71
N ALA A 195 -26.53 20.71 -2.29
CA ALA A 195 -25.57 20.00 -3.11
C ALA A 195 -25.52 18.50 -2.76
N ILE A 196 -25.28 17.69 -3.78
CA ILE A 196 -25.03 16.25 -3.64
C ILE A 196 -23.65 15.96 -4.22
N PHE A 197 -22.75 15.42 -3.39
CA PHE A 197 -21.37 15.09 -3.78
C PHE A 197 -21.13 13.58 -3.82
N GLU A 198 -20.09 13.15 -4.53
CA GLU A 198 -19.65 11.75 -4.55
C GLU A 198 -18.12 11.69 -4.53
N VAL A 199 -17.53 11.29 -3.40
CA VAL A 199 -16.08 11.14 -3.27
C VAL A 199 -15.59 9.74 -3.67
N GLY A 200 -16.52 8.80 -3.92
CA GLY A 200 -16.22 7.44 -4.39
C GLY A 200 -15.84 6.47 -3.26
N MET A 201 -16.15 6.83 -2.01
CA MET A 201 -16.03 5.96 -0.83
C MET A 201 -17.40 5.77 -0.21
N SER A 202 -17.89 4.53 -0.22
CA SER A 202 -19.22 4.16 0.26
C SER A 202 -19.57 4.75 1.62
N GLU A 203 -18.67 4.62 2.59
CA GLU A 203 -18.84 5.09 3.97
C GLU A 203 -19.03 6.62 4.04
N TYR A 204 -18.26 7.38 3.25
CA TYR A 204 -18.30 8.84 3.22
C TYR A 204 -19.54 9.32 2.49
N ASP A 205 -19.82 8.72 1.32
CA ASP A 205 -20.97 9.04 0.50
C ASP A 205 -22.31 8.69 1.20
N SER A 206 -22.30 7.79 2.19
CA SER A 206 -23.49 7.39 2.95
C SER A 206 -23.68 8.08 4.30
N SER A 207 -22.65 8.70 4.87
CA SER A 207 -22.68 9.18 6.27
C SER A 207 -22.31 10.64 6.50
N ILE A 208 -21.68 11.35 5.56
CA ILE A 208 -21.25 12.74 5.79
C ILE A 208 -22.29 13.75 5.29
N VAL A 209 -22.54 14.74 6.14
CA VAL A 209 -23.31 15.95 5.82
C VAL A 209 -22.41 17.17 6.06
N TYR A 210 -22.17 17.99 5.05
CA TYR A 210 -21.52 19.28 5.23
C TYR A 210 -22.56 20.34 5.55
N MET A 211 -22.33 21.08 6.63
CA MET A 211 -23.18 22.18 7.10
C MET A 211 -22.35 23.46 7.18
N PRO A 212 -22.94 24.64 6.91
CA PRO A 212 -22.25 25.91 7.11
C PRO A 212 -21.74 26.04 8.54
N PHE A 213 -20.50 26.50 8.72
CA PHE A 213 -19.84 26.55 10.03
C PHE A 213 -20.65 27.30 11.10
N SER A 214 -21.22 28.46 10.75
CA SER A 214 -22.06 29.25 11.65
C SER A 214 -23.36 28.54 12.03
N GLU A 215 -23.96 27.80 11.10
CA GLU A 215 -25.16 27.00 11.38
C GLU A 215 -24.83 25.81 12.28
N ALA A 216 -23.69 25.15 12.04
CA ALA A 216 -23.22 24.06 12.90
C ALA A 216 -22.91 24.54 14.33
N GLN A 217 -22.38 25.76 14.50
CA GLN A 217 -22.20 26.38 15.81
C GLN A 217 -23.53 26.48 16.56
N LEU A 218 -24.55 27.05 15.93
CA LEU A 218 -25.88 27.19 16.53
C LEU A 218 -26.50 25.81 16.80
N TYR A 219 -26.45 24.92 15.82
CA TYR A 219 -27.07 23.59 15.89
C TYR A 219 -26.47 22.70 16.98
N PHE A 220 -25.17 22.79 17.27
CA PHE A 220 -24.49 22.02 18.31
C PHE A 220 -24.20 22.80 19.61
N ASN A 221 -24.83 23.97 19.83
CA ASN A 221 -24.60 24.82 21.01
C ASN A 221 -23.12 25.25 21.17
N MET A 222 -22.42 25.45 20.06
CA MET A 222 -21.02 25.85 19.96
C MET A 222 -20.86 27.31 19.49
N ASP A 223 -21.78 28.19 19.89
CA ASP A 223 -21.74 29.60 19.51
C ASP A 223 -20.39 30.25 19.83
N GLY A 224 -19.77 30.86 18.82
CA GLY A 224 -18.50 31.57 18.96
C GLY A 224 -17.26 30.68 19.14
N ARG A 225 -17.38 29.36 19.12
CA ARG A 225 -16.26 28.41 19.33
C ARG A 225 -16.18 27.35 18.23
N ALA A 226 -14.97 26.85 17.97
CA ALA A 226 -14.75 25.67 17.14
C ALA A 226 -14.47 24.44 18.04
N GLN A 227 -14.71 23.24 17.52
CA GLN A 227 -14.39 22.01 18.25
C GLN A 227 -12.93 21.59 18.03
N ALA A 228 -12.46 21.75 16.78
CA ALA A 228 -11.10 21.40 16.39
C ALA A 228 -10.63 22.26 15.22
N ILE A 229 -9.33 22.20 14.93
CA ILE A 229 -8.74 22.73 13.70
C ILE A 229 -8.10 21.55 12.97
N GLU A 230 -8.56 21.28 11.76
CA GLU A 230 -8.02 20.25 10.90
C GLU A 230 -7.01 20.85 9.94
N ILE A 231 -5.82 20.24 9.87
CA ILE A 231 -4.64 20.76 9.18
C ILE A 231 -4.30 19.83 8.03
N TYR A 232 -4.20 20.41 6.84
CA TYR A 232 -3.71 19.80 5.62
C TYR A 232 -2.26 20.23 5.42
N VAL A 233 -1.40 19.29 5.04
CA VAL A 233 0.06 19.48 4.96
C VAL A 233 0.55 18.95 3.62
N ASP A 234 1.69 19.45 3.16
CA ASP A 234 2.27 19.04 1.86
C ASP A 234 2.74 17.59 1.85
N ASN A 235 3.26 17.11 2.99
CA ASN A 235 3.79 15.76 3.13
C ASN A 235 3.19 15.06 4.37
N PRO A 236 2.13 14.27 4.20
CA PRO A 236 1.46 13.56 5.29
C PRO A 236 2.33 12.53 6.00
N ASP A 237 3.37 12.00 5.34
CA ASP A 237 4.28 11.01 5.92
C ASP A 237 5.25 11.63 6.94
N ASN A 238 5.48 12.94 6.86
CA ASN A 238 6.44 13.68 7.70
C ASN A 238 5.74 14.64 8.70
N VAL A 239 4.52 14.32 9.12
CA VAL A 239 3.76 15.11 10.10
C VAL A 239 4.47 15.26 11.44
N ASP A 240 5.30 14.29 11.84
CA ASP A 240 6.05 14.34 13.11
C ASP A 240 7.00 15.53 13.19
N ALA A 241 7.60 15.94 12.07
CA ALA A 241 8.47 17.11 12.02
C ALA A 241 7.70 18.44 12.06
N LEU A 242 6.39 18.42 11.77
CA LEU A 242 5.51 19.59 11.82
C LEU A 242 4.87 19.79 13.19
N LYS A 243 4.60 18.70 13.95
CA LYS A 243 3.93 18.77 15.26
C LYS A 243 4.50 19.87 16.19
N PRO A 244 5.82 19.97 16.45
CA PRO A 244 6.36 20.99 17.34
C PRO A 244 6.17 22.43 16.82
N LYS A 245 6.23 22.62 15.50
CA LYS A 245 6.05 23.95 14.87
C LYS A 245 4.60 24.41 14.96
N VAL A 246 3.66 23.48 14.78
CA VAL A 246 2.22 23.73 14.94
C VAL A 246 1.89 24.02 16.39
N GLU A 247 2.49 23.29 17.33
CA GLU A 247 2.35 23.53 18.77
C GLU A 247 2.80 24.95 19.14
N GLU A 248 3.99 25.37 18.70
CA GLU A 248 4.51 26.72 18.94
C GLU A 248 3.61 27.79 18.30
N ALA A 249 3.17 27.60 17.05
CA ALA A 249 2.29 28.54 16.35
C ALA A 249 0.90 28.66 16.98
N SER A 250 0.42 27.60 17.63
CA SER A 250 -0.89 27.61 18.29
C SER A 250 -0.95 28.60 19.46
N GLN A 251 0.19 28.85 20.12
CA GLN A 251 0.33 29.72 21.30
C GLN A 251 -0.63 29.38 22.46
N ARG A 252 -1.01 28.10 22.58
CA ARG A 252 -1.89 27.61 23.64
C ARG A 252 -1.64 26.12 23.90
N PRO A 253 -2.11 25.57 25.01
CA PRO A 253 -2.09 24.13 25.21
C PRO A 253 -3.06 23.46 24.24
N ILE A 254 -2.51 22.60 23.38
CA ILE A 254 -3.27 21.82 22.41
C ILE A 254 -2.89 20.35 22.51
N THR A 255 -3.84 19.49 22.17
CA THR A 255 -3.53 18.12 21.80
C THR A 255 -3.59 17.99 20.29
N MET A 256 -2.68 17.20 19.74
CA MET A 256 -2.60 16.94 18.31
C MET A 256 -2.75 15.45 18.08
N VAL A 257 -3.75 15.08 17.28
CA VAL A 257 -3.94 13.71 16.82
C VAL A 257 -3.65 13.69 15.33
N ASP A 258 -2.73 12.82 14.91
CA ASP A 258 -2.45 12.66 13.48
C ASP A 258 -3.33 11.57 12.84
N TRP A 259 -3.33 11.56 11.51
CA TRP A 259 -4.12 10.63 10.72
C TRP A 259 -3.78 9.15 10.99
N ARG A 260 -2.53 8.83 11.39
CA ARG A 260 -2.08 7.46 11.72
C ARG A 260 -2.65 7.06 13.06
N GLU A 261 -2.66 7.96 14.04
CA GLU A 261 -3.25 7.73 15.36
C GLU A 261 -4.77 7.56 15.27
N ARG A 262 -5.46 8.41 14.49
CA ARG A 262 -6.92 8.31 14.27
C ARG A 262 -7.32 6.99 13.61
N ASN A 263 -6.45 6.44 12.76
CA ASN A 263 -6.67 5.19 12.04
C ASN A 263 -5.71 4.07 12.50
N ARG A 264 -5.33 4.07 13.77
CA ARG A 264 -4.28 3.19 14.31
C ARG A 264 -4.53 1.71 14.01
N THR A 265 -5.76 1.22 14.19
CA THR A 265 -6.11 -0.18 13.89
C THR A 265 -5.82 -0.54 12.42
N PHE A 266 -6.10 0.39 11.50
CA PHE A 266 -5.87 0.18 10.07
C PHE A 266 -4.38 0.24 9.74
N PHE A 267 -3.67 1.22 10.31
CA PHE A 267 -2.23 1.37 10.07
C PHE A 267 -1.41 0.23 10.68
N ASP A 268 -1.74 -0.18 11.90
CA ASP A 268 -1.13 -1.33 12.57
C ASP A 268 -1.38 -2.61 11.77
N ALA A 269 -2.60 -2.80 11.23
CA ALA A 269 -2.91 -3.92 10.35
C ALA A 269 -2.05 -3.90 9.06
N LEU A 270 -1.86 -2.73 8.42
CA LEU A 270 -0.98 -2.59 7.25
C LEU A 270 0.49 -2.93 7.58
N GLN A 271 0.97 -2.57 8.78
CA GLN A 271 2.33 -2.91 9.19
C GLN A 271 2.51 -4.41 9.47
N VAL A 272 1.55 -5.02 10.16
CA VAL A 272 1.55 -6.46 10.43
C VAL A 272 1.49 -7.24 9.13
N GLU A 273 0.64 -6.82 8.20
CA GLU A 273 0.53 -7.41 6.86
C GLU A 273 1.89 -7.40 6.14
N ARG A 274 2.58 -6.25 6.10
CA ARG A 274 3.91 -6.15 5.45
C ARG A 274 4.93 -7.12 6.06
N ASN A 275 4.94 -7.25 7.39
CA ASN A 275 5.86 -8.14 8.08
C ASN A 275 5.55 -9.62 7.79
N VAL A 276 4.26 -9.98 7.79
CA VAL A 276 3.81 -11.35 7.46
C VAL A 276 4.12 -11.67 6.00
N MET A 277 3.87 -10.74 5.09
CA MET A 277 4.21 -10.91 3.68
C MET A 277 5.72 -11.09 3.50
N PHE A 278 6.55 -10.24 4.10
CA PHE A 278 8.00 -10.40 4.05
C PHE A 278 8.45 -11.79 4.52
N MET A 279 7.85 -12.33 5.59
CA MET A 279 8.14 -13.68 6.08
C MET A 279 7.75 -14.78 5.08
N ILE A 280 6.53 -14.70 4.52
CA ILE A 280 6.04 -15.65 3.49
C ILE A 280 6.95 -15.60 2.24
N LEU A 281 7.27 -14.39 1.78
CA LEU A 281 8.12 -14.14 0.64
C LEU A 281 9.54 -14.70 0.86
N THR A 282 10.11 -14.54 2.06
CA THR A 282 11.39 -15.13 2.43
C THR A 282 11.35 -16.66 2.38
N LEU A 283 10.25 -17.28 2.84
CA LEU A 283 10.08 -18.73 2.79
C LEU A 283 10.01 -19.24 1.34
N ILE A 284 9.33 -18.52 0.44
CA ILE A 284 9.27 -18.85 -0.99
C ILE A 284 10.68 -18.84 -1.61
N VAL A 285 11.49 -17.83 -1.30
CA VAL A 285 12.89 -17.78 -1.80
C VAL A 285 13.72 -18.91 -1.22
N LEU A 286 13.52 -19.26 0.05
CA LEU A 286 14.22 -20.39 0.67
C LEU A 286 13.90 -21.72 -0.04
N VAL A 287 12.62 -21.97 -0.36
CA VAL A 287 12.19 -23.14 -1.13
C VAL A 287 12.83 -23.14 -2.53
N ALA A 288 12.87 -21.99 -3.21
CA ALA A 288 13.56 -21.86 -4.49
C ALA A 288 15.07 -22.14 -4.38
N ALA A 289 15.72 -21.69 -3.30
CA ALA A 289 17.13 -21.94 -3.03
C ALA A 289 17.42 -23.44 -2.77
N LEU A 290 16.52 -24.16 -2.08
CA LEU A 290 16.63 -25.62 -1.90
C LEU A 290 16.55 -26.39 -3.22
N ASN A 291 15.77 -25.89 -4.19
CA ASN A 291 15.73 -26.45 -5.54
C ASN A 291 17.06 -26.28 -6.27
N ILE A 292 17.78 -25.17 -6.04
CA ILE A 292 19.14 -24.98 -6.58
C ILE A 292 20.12 -25.97 -5.94
N ILE A 293 20.08 -26.13 -4.61
CA ILE A 293 20.94 -27.07 -3.89
C ILE A 293 20.77 -28.48 -4.45
N SER A 294 19.52 -28.93 -4.55
CA SER A 294 19.18 -30.27 -5.04
C SER A 294 19.63 -30.43 -6.50
N GLY A 295 19.40 -29.41 -7.33
CA GLY A 295 19.79 -29.44 -8.74
C GLY A 295 21.31 -29.48 -8.96
N LEU A 296 22.07 -28.69 -8.20
CA LEU A 296 23.53 -28.69 -8.29
C LEU A 296 24.15 -29.95 -7.70
N ILE A 297 23.58 -30.52 -6.63
CA ILE A 297 24.06 -31.82 -6.12
C ILE A 297 23.89 -32.90 -7.18
N MET A 298 22.76 -32.91 -7.88
CA MET A 298 22.53 -33.86 -8.97
C MET A 298 23.51 -33.62 -10.12
N LEU A 299 23.72 -32.36 -10.53
CA LEU A 299 24.71 -32.00 -11.55
C LEU A 299 26.12 -32.52 -11.19
N VAL A 300 26.52 -32.37 -9.92
CA VAL A 300 27.82 -32.86 -9.42
C VAL A 300 27.92 -34.37 -9.48
N LYS A 301 26.84 -35.09 -9.17
CA LYS A 301 26.79 -36.57 -9.27
C LYS A 301 26.90 -37.02 -10.72
N ASP A 302 26.08 -36.44 -11.61
CA ASP A 302 26.08 -36.80 -13.03
C ASP A 302 27.43 -36.46 -13.70
N LYS A 303 28.09 -35.39 -13.25
CA LYS A 303 29.42 -34.96 -13.73
C LYS A 303 30.59 -35.52 -12.93
N GLY A 304 30.37 -36.52 -12.07
CA GLY A 304 31.41 -37.14 -11.26
C GLY A 304 32.61 -37.64 -12.08
N HIS A 305 32.36 -38.30 -13.20
CA HIS A 305 33.38 -38.81 -14.11
C HIS A 305 34.18 -37.66 -14.78
N ASP A 306 33.49 -36.65 -15.31
CA ASP A 306 34.12 -35.48 -15.92
C ASP A 306 35.00 -34.72 -14.90
N ILE A 307 34.54 -34.60 -13.65
CA ILE A 307 35.32 -34.02 -12.54
C ILE A 307 36.58 -34.86 -12.29
N ALA A 308 36.48 -36.19 -12.27
CA ALA A 308 37.60 -37.08 -12.04
C ALA A 308 38.67 -36.92 -13.13
N ILE A 309 38.28 -36.90 -14.41
CA ILE A 309 39.19 -36.67 -15.55
C ILE A 309 39.90 -35.31 -15.41
N LEU A 310 39.16 -34.25 -15.11
CA LEU A 310 39.76 -32.92 -14.92
C LEU A 310 40.76 -32.92 -13.76
N ARG A 311 40.44 -33.61 -12.66
CA ARG A 311 41.30 -33.72 -11.48
C ARG A 311 42.56 -34.56 -11.75
N THR A 312 42.48 -35.63 -12.54
CA THR A 312 43.66 -36.42 -12.94
C THR A 312 44.55 -35.68 -13.95
N MET A 313 43.96 -34.81 -14.79
CA MET A 313 44.71 -33.90 -15.67
C MET A 313 45.32 -32.68 -14.95
N GLY A 314 45.14 -32.56 -13.62
CA GLY A 314 45.79 -31.53 -12.80
C GLY A 314 44.89 -30.37 -12.34
N ALA A 315 43.57 -30.44 -12.54
CA ALA A 315 42.66 -29.44 -11.98
C ALA A 315 42.69 -29.45 -10.45
N THR A 316 42.90 -28.29 -9.84
CA THR A 316 42.90 -28.15 -8.37
C THR A 316 41.48 -28.22 -7.81
N ARG A 317 41.36 -28.57 -6.52
CA ARG A 317 40.07 -28.52 -5.80
C ARG A 317 39.43 -27.13 -5.89
N GLY A 318 40.24 -26.07 -5.81
CA GLY A 318 39.78 -24.70 -5.97
C GLY A 318 39.25 -24.37 -7.36
N ALA A 319 39.81 -24.97 -8.42
CA ALA A 319 39.30 -24.81 -9.78
C ALA A 319 37.93 -25.48 -9.95
N ILE A 320 37.76 -26.71 -9.43
CA ILE A 320 36.45 -27.39 -9.44
C ILE A 320 35.41 -26.60 -8.63
N LEU A 321 35.77 -26.11 -7.44
CA LEU A 321 34.90 -25.26 -6.63
C LEU A 321 34.40 -24.04 -7.42
N ARG A 322 35.32 -23.30 -8.08
CA ARG A 322 34.97 -22.10 -8.85
C ARG A 322 34.11 -22.41 -10.07
N ILE A 323 34.33 -23.53 -10.76
CA ILE A 323 33.49 -23.96 -11.88
C ILE A 323 32.04 -24.14 -11.42
N PHE A 324 31.80 -24.90 -10.35
CA PHE A 324 30.44 -25.13 -9.86
C PHE A 324 29.80 -23.88 -9.23
N LEU A 325 30.60 -23.03 -8.57
CA LEU A 325 30.13 -21.71 -8.12
C LEU A 325 29.69 -20.82 -9.28
N MET A 326 30.47 -20.76 -10.37
CA MET A 326 30.09 -19.99 -11.57
C MET A 326 28.82 -20.55 -12.22
N THR A 327 28.70 -21.87 -12.34
CA THR A 327 27.50 -22.52 -12.89
C THR A 327 26.26 -22.17 -12.08
N GLY A 328 26.36 -22.29 -10.75
CA GLY A 328 25.29 -21.95 -9.82
C GLY A 328 24.92 -20.46 -9.86
N ALA A 329 25.92 -19.58 -9.80
CA ALA A 329 25.73 -18.14 -9.87
C ALA A 329 25.13 -17.70 -11.21
N ALA A 330 25.51 -18.33 -12.33
CA ALA A 330 24.93 -18.04 -13.63
C ALA A 330 23.43 -18.40 -13.69
N ILE A 331 23.03 -19.56 -13.16
CA ILE A 331 21.60 -19.94 -13.06
C ILE A 331 20.85 -18.93 -12.17
N GLY A 332 21.45 -18.56 -11.04
CA GLY A 332 20.93 -17.55 -10.13
C GLY A 332 20.69 -16.20 -10.80
N VAL A 333 21.73 -15.63 -11.40
CA VAL A 333 21.68 -14.31 -12.05
C VAL A 333 20.71 -14.32 -13.22
N VAL A 334 20.78 -15.32 -14.10
CA VAL A 334 19.89 -15.38 -15.28
C VAL A 334 18.44 -15.60 -14.84
N GLY A 335 18.21 -16.46 -13.84
CA GLY A 335 16.89 -16.68 -13.23
C GLY A 335 16.32 -15.43 -12.60
N THR A 336 17.11 -14.70 -11.81
CA THR A 336 16.69 -13.43 -11.19
C THR A 336 16.41 -12.37 -12.23
N LEU A 337 17.26 -12.19 -13.25
CA LEU A 337 17.03 -11.22 -14.33
C LEU A 337 15.77 -11.54 -15.13
N ALA A 338 15.57 -12.81 -15.49
CA ALA A 338 14.35 -13.25 -16.17
C ALA A 338 13.11 -13.06 -15.28
N GLY A 339 13.23 -13.33 -13.97
CA GLY A 339 12.16 -13.11 -13.00
C GLY A 339 11.81 -11.64 -12.82
N VAL A 340 12.81 -10.74 -12.79
CA VAL A 340 12.59 -9.28 -12.77
C VAL A 340 11.89 -8.84 -14.04
N LEU A 341 12.38 -9.26 -15.21
CA LEU A 341 11.76 -8.92 -16.49
C LEU A 341 10.29 -9.37 -16.51
N LEU A 342 10.02 -10.63 -16.15
CA LEU A 342 8.68 -11.19 -16.10
C LEU A 342 7.80 -10.46 -15.09
N GLY A 343 8.29 -10.21 -13.88
CA GLY A 343 7.59 -9.49 -12.83
C GLY A 343 7.21 -8.07 -13.26
N VAL A 344 8.14 -7.33 -13.86
CA VAL A 344 7.89 -5.98 -14.40
C VAL A 344 6.83 -6.02 -15.51
N ILE A 345 6.93 -6.97 -16.45
CA ILE A 345 5.95 -7.14 -17.53
C ILE A 345 4.55 -7.41 -16.95
N ILE A 346 4.45 -8.26 -15.93
CA ILE A 346 3.17 -8.56 -15.26
C ILE A 346 2.65 -7.31 -14.55
N CYS A 347 3.47 -6.60 -13.78
CA CYS A 347 3.06 -5.39 -13.07
C CYS A 347 2.53 -4.31 -14.02
N LEU A 348 3.20 -4.08 -15.15
CA LEU A 348 2.77 -3.11 -16.16
C LEU A 348 1.47 -3.51 -16.88
N ASN A 349 1.11 -4.79 -16.86
CA ASN A 349 -0.10 -5.32 -17.52
C ASN A 349 -1.13 -5.86 -16.52
N VAL A 350 -1.00 -5.54 -15.22
CA VAL A 350 -1.79 -6.19 -14.16
C VAL A 350 -3.29 -6.01 -14.38
N GLU A 351 -3.73 -4.84 -14.85
CA GLU A 351 -5.14 -4.53 -15.11
C GLU A 351 -5.66 -5.29 -16.32
N ARG A 352 -4.85 -5.45 -17.39
CA ARG A 352 -5.23 -6.28 -18.55
C ARG A 352 -5.36 -7.75 -18.17
N ILE A 353 -4.46 -8.24 -17.31
CA ILE A 353 -4.51 -9.61 -16.78
C ILE A 353 -5.78 -9.80 -15.94
N ARG A 354 -6.11 -8.85 -15.06
CA ARG A 354 -7.36 -8.87 -14.27
C ARG A 354 -8.60 -8.92 -15.17
N GLN A 355 -8.64 -8.11 -16.22
CA GLN A 355 -9.75 -8.09 -17.18
C GLN A 355 -9.88 -9.40 -17.94
N PHE A 356 -8.76 -10.00 -18.37
CA PHE A 356 -8.74 -11.31 -19.02
C PHE A 356 -9.34 -12.40 -18.12
N PHE A 357 -8.92 -12.46 -16.85
CA PHE A 357 -9.50 -13.42 -15.90
C PHE A 357 -10.95 -13.13 -15.55
N SER A 358 -11.35 -11.84 -15.47
CA SER A 358 -12.75 -11.46 -15.23
C SER A 358 -13.66 -11.88 -16.40
N TRP A 359 -13.17 -11.73 -17.64
CA TRP A 359 -13.85 -12.23 -18.84
C TRP A 359 -13.96 -13.75 -18.84
N LEU A 360 -12.89 -14.46 -18.46
CA LEU A 360 -12.87 -15.92 -18.41
C LEU A 360 -13.81 -16.50 -17.33
N ALA A 361 -13.86 -15.85 -16.16
CA ALA A 361 -14.69 -16.28 -15.02
C ALA A 361 -16.18 -15.92 -15.17
N GLY A 362 -16.54 -15.02 -16.09
CA GLY A 362 -17.91 -14.53 -16.26
C GLY A 362 -18.42 -13.63 -15.11
N GLU A 363 -17.57 -13.33 -14.13
CA GLU A 363 -17.86 -12.49 -12.97
C GLU A 363 -16.84 -11.36 -12.83
N ARG A 364 -17.26 -10.25 -12.22
CA ARG A 364 -16.34 -9.15 -11.86
C ARG A 364 -15.53 -9.58 -10.64
N LEU A 365 -14.34 -10.12 -10.87
CA LEU A 365 -13.41 -10.59 -9.81
C LEU A 365 -13.12 -9.55 -8.73
N PHE A 366 -13.22 -8.26 -9.06
CA PHE A 366 -13.08 -7.16 -8.12
C PHE A 366 -14.30 -6.25 -8.26
N ASN A 367 -15.22 -6.27 -7.30
CA ASN A 367 -16.32 -5.32 -7.22
C ASN A 367 -15.79 -4.00 -6.60
N PRO A 368 -15.81 -2.87 -7.33
CA PRO A 368 -15.34 -1.58 -6.81
C PRO A 368 -16.09 -1.12 -5.55
N GLU A 369 -17.32 -1.57 -5.35
CA GLU A 369 -18.14 -1.21 -4.19
C GLU A 369 -17.67 -1.83 -2.88
N LEU A 370 -17.06 -3.02 -2.94
CA LEU A 370 -16.57 -3.76 -1.76
C LEU A 370 -15.10 -3.46 -1.45
N TYR A 371 -14.28 -3.30 -2.49
CA TYR A 371 -12.83 -3.12 -2.33
C TYR A 371 -12.38 -1.66 -2.43
N PHE A 372 -13.31 -0.72 -2.65
CA PHE A 372 -13.03 0.71 -2.79
C PHE A 372 -12.02 1.04 -3.90
N LEU A 373 -11.88 0.16 -4.91
CA LEU A 373 -10.90 0.27 -5.98
C LEU A 373 -11.55 0.02 -7.34
N SER A 374 -11.41 0.98 -8.26
CA SER A 374 -11.93 0.88 -9.63
C SER A 374 -11.03 0.06 -10.57
N GLN A 375 -9.74 -0.03 -10.24
CA GLN A 375 -8.71 -0.76 -10.98
C GLN A 375 -7.77 -1.43 -9.99
N LEU A 376 -7.10 -2.52 -10.38
CA LEU A 376 -6.12 -3.17 -9.52
C LEU A 376 -4.81 -2.37 -9.56
N PRO A 377 -4.44 -1.66 -8.48
CA PRO A 377 -3.26 -0.82 -8.50
C PRO A 377 -2.00 -1.70 -8.35
N ALA A 378 -1.00 -1.47 -9.19
CA ALA A 378 0.35 -2.00 -8.99
C ALA A 378 1.34 -0.83 -9.05
N ARG A 379 1.95 -0.51 -7.90
CA ARG A 379 3.00 0.51 -7.79
C ARG A 379 4.31 -0.19 -7.46
N MET A 380 5.20 -0.26 -8.44
CA MET A 380 6.54 -0.82 -8.22
C MET A 380 7.40 0.21 -7.48
N ASP A 381 7.96 -0.21 -6.35
CA ASP A 381 8.99 0.54 -5.65
C ASP A 381 10.38 0.02 -6.04
N ALA A 382 11.27 0.94 -6.44
CA ALA A 382 12.61 0.57 -6.89
C ALA A 382 13.48 0.03 -5.75
N SER A 383 13.36 0.59 -4.54
CA SER A 383 14.11 0.14 -3.36
C SER A 383 13.72 -1.28 -2.97
N GLU A 384 12.43 -1.58 -2.96
CA GLU A 384 11.94 -2.92 -2.63
C GLU A 384 12.32 -3.94 -3.72
N THR A 385 12.19 -3.55 -4.99
CA THR A 385 12.59 -4.39 -6.14
C THR A 385 14.08 -4.72 -6.08
N ILE A 386 14.94 -3.73 -5.81
CA ILE A 386 16.39 -3.94 -5.64
C ILE A 386 16.66 -4.85 -4.45
N SER A 387 15.93 -4.69 -3.34
CA SER A 387 16.09 -5.52 -2.14
C SER A 387 15.77 -7.00 -2.44
N VAL A 388 14.73 -7.28 -3.21
CA VAL A 388 14.42 -8.65 -3.68
C VAL A 388 15.52 -9.22 -4.54
N VAL A 389 16.00 -8.43 -5.52
CA VAL A 389 17.07 -8.87 -6.42
C VAL A 389 18.32 -9.22 -5.62
N LEU A 390 18.73 -8.37 -4.69
CA LEU A 390 19.87 -8.62 -3.82
C LEU A 390 19.66 -9.88 -2.96
N MET A 391 18.49 -10.01 -2.33
CA MET A 391 18.16 -11.17 -1.50
C MET A 391 18.18 -12.47 -2.31
N ALA A 392 17.57 -12.49 -3.49
CA ALA A 392 17.54 -13.65 -4.37
C ALA A 392 18.96 -14.04 -4.85
N LEU A 393 19.78 -13.06 -5.21
CA LEU A 393 21.18 -13.30 -5.62
C LEU A 393 22.03 -13.83 -4.46
N VAL A 394 21.90 -13.24 -3.26
CA VAL A 394 22.62 -13.70 -2.06
C VAL A 394 22.21 -15.13 -1.69
N LEU A 395 20.91 -15.41 -1.63
CA LEU A 395 20.42 -16.75 -1.28
C LEU A 395 20.79 -17.78 -2.35
N SER A 396 20.72 -17.42 -3.63
CA SER A 396 21.20 -18.27 -4.71
C SER A 396 22.69 -18.56 -4.57
N PHE A 397 23.52 -17.55 -4.33
CA PHE A 397 24.95 -17.74 -4.14
C PHE A 397 25.27 -18.63 -2.94
N LEU A 398 24.63 -18.40 -1.78
CA LEU A 398 24.79 -19.22 -0.59
C LEU A 398 24.36 -20.68 -0.83
N ALA A 399 23.24 -20.88 -1.52
CA ALA A 399 22.75 -22.20 -1.91
C ALA A 399 23.74 -22.96 -2.79
N THR A 400 24.54 -22.27 -3.60
CA THR A 400 25.51 -22.89 -4.52
C THR A 400 26.81 -23.30 -3.83
N LEU A 401 27.11 -22.74 -2.66
CA LEU A 401 28.37 -22.94 -1.95
C LEU A 401 28.53 -24.37 -1.44
N PHE A 402 27.48 -24.94 -0.84
CA PHE A 402 27.52 -26.30 -0.29
C PHE A 402 27.73 -27.38 -1.37
N PRO A 403 26.96 -27.41 -2.47
CA PRO A 403 27.19 -28.36 -3.57
C PRO A 403 28.57 -28.20 -4.22
N ALA A 404 29.02 -26.98 -4.45
CA ALA A 404 30.31 -26.71 -5.08
C ALA A 404 31.49 -27.18 -4.20
N TRP A 405 31.39 -26.98 -2.89
CA TRP A 405 32.36 -27.49 -1.92
C TRP A 405 32.40 -29.03 -1.90
N ARG A 406 31.22 -29.67 -1.97
CA ARG A 406 31.13 -31.13 -2.07
C ARG A 406 31.76 -31.66 -3.35
N ALA A 407 31.55 -30.99 -4.49
CA ALA A 407 32.15 -31.34 -5.78
C ALA A 407 33.68 -31.29 -5.75
N ALA A 408 34.24 -30.25 -5.12
CA ALA A 408 35.69 -30.07 -4.99
C ALA A 408 36.37 -31.15 -4.13
N ARG A 409 35.61 -31.84 -3.28
CA ARG A 409 36.10 -32.91 -2.39
C ARG A 409 35.93 -34.33 -2.96
N LEU A 410 35.36 -34.50 -4.15
CA LEU A 410 35.28 -35.81 -4.81
C LEU A 410 36.68 -36.40 -5.05
N ASP A 411 36.86 -37.65 -4.65
CA ASP A 411 38.08 -38.42 -4.91
C ASP A 411 38.06 -38.94 -6.36
N PRO A 412 39.05 -38.59 -7.21
CA PRO A 412 39.13 -39.08 -8.58
C PRO A 412 39.17 -40.61 -8.66
N VAL A 413 39.76 -41.28 -7.66
CA VAL A 413 39.89 -42.75 -7.65
C VAL A 413 38.55 -43.41 -7.40
N GLU A 414 37.75 -42.89 -6.46
CA GLU A 414 36.41 -43.42 -6.19
C GLU A 414 35.46 -43.18 -7.37
N ALA A 415 35.56 -42.01 -8.02
CA ALA A 415 34.72 -41.65 -9.15
C ALA A 415 35.03 -42.45 -10.44
N LEU A 416 36.24 -43.03 -10.57
CA LEU A 416 36.64 -43.87 -11.71
C LEU A 416 36.52 -45.38 -11.44
N ARG A 417 36.36 -45.79 -10.18
CA ARG A 417 36.34 -47.21 -9.76
C ARG A 417 34.95 -47.85 -9.78
N TYR A 418 33.89 -47.06 -9.80
CA TYR A 418 32.50 -47.53 -9.93
C TYR A 418 32.06 -47.46 -11.41
N GLU A 419 32.72 -48.26 -12.25
CA GLU A 419 32.17 -48.85 -13.49
C GLU A 419 32.61 -50.32 -13.56
#